data_AF-A0A2A3JPI8-F1
#
_entry.id   AF-A0A2A3JPI8-F1
#
_cell.length_a   1.000
_cell.length_b   1.000
_cell.length_c   1.000
_cell.angle_alpha   90.00
_cell.angle_beta   90.00
_cell.angle_gamma   90.00
#
_symmetry.space_group_name_H-M   'P 1'
#
loop_
_entity.id
_entity.type
_entity.pdbx_description
1 polymer ?
#
loop_
_entity_poly.entity_id
_entity_poly.type
_entity_poly.pdbx_seq_one_letter_code
_entity_poly.pdbx_strand_id
1 'polypeptide(L)'
;SRPGARYASGRLRITAHGWAARAYARTWRQVPFMSDGVPGCGVFAVNAEGRARWPEFPDIISDDTFVRLSFTPDERASVPAHYEWPIAEGLAALVRVRRRQDAGVAEVGKLYPRLLGNDDKLPLSAIGKLRMALRDPIGFAVYSGVALLVRLTPQVRPEWSRSR
;
A
#
# COMPACT_ATOMS: atom_id res chain seq x y z
N SER A 1 2.35 20.90 -18.42
CA SER A 1 2.38 20.41 -17.03
C SER A 1 2.26 21.62 -16.09
N ARG A 2 1.57 21.51 -14.95
CA ARG A 2 1.68 22.55 -13.92
C ARG A 2 3.11 22.55 -13.35
N PRO A 3 3.73 23.70 -13.08
CA PRO A 3 5.08 23.75 -12.49
C PRO A 3 5.11 23.06 -11.12
N GLY A 4 6.28 22.53 -10.73
CA GLY A 4 6.48 21.85 -9.46
C GLY A 4 6.71 20.33 -9.57
N ALA A 5 7.19 19.74 -8.48
CA ALA A 5 7.36 18.30 -8.32
C ALA A 5 6.03 17.55 -8.46
N ARG A 6 6.03 16.43 -9.17
CA ARG A 6 4.83 15.61 -9.41
C ARG A 6 5.09 14.13 -9.25
N TYR A 7 4.06 13.46 -8.74
CA TYR A 7 3.95 12.03 -8.60
C TYR A 7 2.71 11.55 -9.35
N ALA A 8 2.83 10.47 -10.11
CA ALA A 8 1.70 9.86 -10.80
C ALA A 8 1.74 8.33 -10.69
N SER A 9 0.56 7.72 -10.59
CA SER A 9 0.39 6.27 -10.69
C SER A 9 -0.91 5.96 -11.43
N GLY A 10 -0.98 4.78 -12.05
CA GLY A 10 -2.20 4.28 -12.67
C GLY A 10 -3.27 3.87 -11.65
N ARG A 11 -4.42 3.44 -12.15
CA ARG A 11 -5.48 2.83 -11.35
C ARG A 11 -5.18 1.34 -11.15
N LEU A 12 -5.15 0.93 -9.88
CA LEU A 12 -4.84 -0.44 -9.49
C LEU A 12 -5.98 -1.39 -9.87
N ARG A 13 -5.71 -2.44 -10.65
CA ARG A 13 -6.63 -3.57 -10.82
C ARG A 13 -6.10 -4.78 -10.04
N ILE A 14 -6.68 -4.99 -8.86
CA ILE A 14 -6.33 -6.11 -7.98
C ILE A 14 -6.84 -7.43 -8.59
N THR A 15 -5.92 -8.31 -8.97
CA THR A 15 -6.19 -9.66 -9.48
C THR A 15 -5.91 -10.70 -8.41
N ALA A 16 -6.67 -11.79 -8.42
CA ALA A 16 -6.56 -12.87 -7.44
C ALA A 16 -7.10 -14.18 -8.01
N HIS A 17 -6.40 -15.26 -7.73
CA HIS A 17 -6.77 -16.63 -8.07
C HIS A 17 -7.17 -17.37 -6.78
N GLY A 18 -7.85 -18.50 -6.86
CA GLY A 18 -8.35 -19.19 -5.64
C GLY A 18 -9.38 -18.42 -4.80
N TRP A 19 -10.05 -19.11 -3.88
CA TRP A 19 -11.16 -18.51 -3.14
C TRP A 19 -10.70 -17.53 -2.06
N ALA A 20 -9.59 -17.83 -1.37
CA ALA A 20 -9.10 -17.04 -0.24
C ALA A 20 -8.52 -15.68 -0.68
N ALA A 21 -7.66 -15.66 -1.71
CA ALA A 21 -7.13 -14.41 -2.24
C ALA A 21 -8.24 -13.56 -2.90
N ARG A 22 -9.22 -14.18 -3.57
CA ARG A 22 -10.42 -13.46 -4.04
C ARG A 22 -11.20 -12.82 -2.90
N ALA A 23 -11.46 -13.55 -1.81
CA ALA A 23 -12.15 -13.03 -0.63
C ALA A 23 -11.38 -11.86 0.00
N TYR A 24 -10.07 -12.01 0.19
CA TYR A 24 -9.20 -10.93 0.65
C TYR A 24 -9.25 -9.70 -0.27
N ALA A 25 -9.10 -9.91 -1.58
CA ALA A 25 -9.07 -8.85 -2.58
C ALA A 25 -10.38 -8.05 -2.69
N ARG A 26 -11.54 -8.68 -2.45
CA ARG A 26 -12.85 -8.00 -2.43
C ARG A 26 -12.95 -6.99 -1.29
N THR A 27 -12.41 -7.29 -0.12
CA THR A 27 -12.39 -6.34 1.00
C THR A 27 -11.26 -5.34 0.87
N TRP A 28 -10.06 -5.78 0.49
CA TRP A 28 -8.89 -4.91 0.40
C TRP A 28 -9.06 -3.79 -0.63
N ARG A 29 -9.71 -4.04 -1.78
CA ARG A 29 -10.00 -2.98 -2.76
C ARG A 29 -10.95 -1.87 -2.26
N GLN A 30 -11.70 -2.11 -1.19
CA GLN A 30 -12.66 -1.17 -0.62
C GLN A 30 -12.05 -0.29 0.48
N VAL A 31 -10.80 -0.55 0.90
CA VAL A 31 -10.17 0.31 1.91
C VAL A 31 -9.86 1.68 1.30
N PRO A 32 -10.06 2.80 2.02
CA PRO A 32 -9.95 4.15 1.45
C PRO A 32 -8.63 4.43 0.74
N PHE A 33 -7.53 3.91 1.29
CA PHE A 33 -6.21 4.00 0.67
C PHE A 33 -6.19 3.44 -0.76
N MET A 34 -6.93 2.36 -1.02
CA MET A 34 -7.02 1.70 -2.33
C MET A 34 -8.12 2.29 -3.22
N SER A 35 -9.26 2.69 -2.65
CA SER A 35 -10.42 3.17 -3.43
C SER A 35 -10.30 4.64 -3.84
N ASP A 36 -9.75 5.48 -2.95
CA ASP A 36 -9.81 6.94 -3.09
C ASP A 36 -8.41 7.57 -3.19
N GLY A 37 -7.37 6.84 -2.78
CA GLY A 37 -5.99 7.32 -2.79
C GLY A 37 -5.27 7.12 -4.13
N VAL A 38 -4.00 7.53 -4.15
CA VAL A 38 -3.02 7.14 -5.18
C VAL A 38 -2.00 6.23 -4.48
N PRO A 39 -2.25 4.90 -4.41
CA PRO A 39 -1.44 4.00 -3.59
C PRO A 39 0.01 3.95 -4.03
N GLY A 40 0.24 3.93 -5.35
CA GLY A 40 1.59 3.89 -5.86
C GLY A 40 2.31 2.56 -5.75
N CYS A 41 1.64 1.52 -5.26
CA CYS A 41 2.26 0.22 -5.08
C CYS A 41 2.63 -0.40 -6.44
N GLY A 42 3.90 -0.75 -6.61
CA GLY A 42 4.44 -1.37 -7.83
C GLY A 42 4.73 -0.43 -8.98
N VAL A 43 3.78 0.44 -9.35
CA VAL A 43 3.93 1.33 -10.51
C VAL A 43 3.71 2.77 -10.12
N PHE A 44 4.73 3.60 -10.33
CA PHE A 44 4.65 5.05 -10.21
C PHE A 44 5.66 5.74 -11.12
N ALA A 45 5.45 7.03 -11.36
CA ALA A 45 6.36 7.90 -12.09
C ALA A 45 6.45 9.26 -11.38
N VAL A 46 7.60 9.90 -11.50
CA VAL A 46 7.84 11.25 -10.98
C VAL A 46 8.54 12.10 -12.04
N ASN A 47 8.34 13.41 -12.01
CA ASN A 47 9.09 14.32 -12.88
C ASN A 47 10.50 14.60 -12.33
N ALA A 48 11.33 15.29 -13.10
CA ALA A 48 12.72 15.60 -12.71
C ALA A 48 12.82 16.35 -11.38
N GLU A 49 11.96 17.36 -11.16
CA GLU A 49 11.90 18.10 -9.89
C GLU A 49 11.53 17.19 -8.70
N GLY A 50 10.59 16.27 -8.90
CA GLY A 50 10.22 15.27 -7.91
C GLY A 50 11.37 14.30 -7.61
N ARG A 51 12.04 13.79 -8.65
CA ARG A 51 13.20 12.91 -8.52
C ARG A 51 14.37 13.59 -7.79
N ALA A 52 14.51 14.91 -7.90
CA ALA A 52 15.55 15.66 -7.20
C ALA A 52 15.34 15.74 -5.67
N ARG A 53 14.18 15.32 -5.14
CA ARG A 53 13.91 15.30 -3.69
C ARG A 53 14.73 14.28 -2.92
N TRP A 54 15.30 13.28 -3.60
CA TRP A 54 16.24 12.33 -3.03
C TRP A 54 17.42 12.14 -3.99
N PRO A 55 18.67 12.24 -3.56
CA PRO A 55 19.81 12.00 -4.45
C PRO A 55 19.88 10.53 -4.87
N GLU A 56 19.85 9.64 -3.87
CA GLU A 56 19.87 8.19 -4.01
C GLU A 56 18.65 7.58 -3.34
N PHE A 57 18.27 6.38 -3.76
CA PHE A 57 17.23 5.64 -3.06
C PHE A 57 17.78 5.07 -1.75
N PRO A 58 17.08 5.25 -0.62
CA PRO A 58 17.49 4.63 0.62
C PRO A 58 17.33 3.10 0.55
N ASP A 59 18.13 2.40 1.35
CA ASP A 59 18.05 0.95 1.53
C ASP A 59 16.99 0.61 2.58
N ILE A 60 15.73 0.57 2.15
CA ILE A 60 14.54 0.35 2.98
C ILE A 60 13.56 -0.59 2.28
N ILE A 61 12.72 -1.26 3.06
CA ILE A 61 11.79 -2.29 2.58
C ILE A 61 10.74 -1.73 1.61
N SER A 62 10.27 -0.49 1.86
CA SER A 62 9.14 0.15 1.17
C SER A 62 9.58 1.48 0.55
N ASP A 63 10.37 1.38 -0.51
CA ASP A 63 10.78 2.53 -1.32
C ASP A 63 9.60 3.23 -2.00
N ASP A 64 8.57 2.48 -2.39
CA ASP A 64 7.29 2.99 -2.89
C ASP A 64 6.61 3.95 -1.90
N THR A 65 6.54 3.58 -0.61
CA THR A 65 6.01 4.45 0.45
C THR A 65 6.89 5.69 0.65
N PHE A 66 8.22 5.53 0.66
CA PHE A 66 9.15 6.67 0.76
C PHE A 66 8.97 7.66 -0.39
N VAL A 67 8.87 7.16 -1.63
CA VAL A 67 8.65 8.01 -2.80
C VAL A 67 7.30 8.69 -2.69
N ARG A 68 6.20 7.95 -2.45
CA ARG A 68 4.86 8.53 -2.36
C ARG A 68 4.79 9.63 -1.29
N LEU A 69 5.35 9.38 -0.10
CA LEU A 69 5.36 10.33 1.01
C LEU A 69 6.35 11.49 0.80
N SER A 70 7.24 11.41 -0.18
CA SER A 70 8.05 12.55 -0.60
C SER A 70 7.24 13.59 -1.37
N PHE A 71 5.96 13.35 -1.68
CA PHE A 71 5.03 14.29 -2.34
C PHE A 71 3.81 14.55 -1.46
N THR A 72 3.31 15.77 -1.43
CA THR A 72 2.04 16.11 -0.77
C THR A 72 0.85 15.49 -1.52
N PRO A 73 -0.34 15.38 -0.92
CA PRO A 73 -1.53 14.89 -1.60
C PRO A 73 -1.82 15.61 -2.93
N ASP A 74 -1.67 16.93 -2.97
CA ASP A 74 -1.93 17.77 -4.16
C ASP A 74 -0.89 17.59 -5.28
N GLU A 75 0.27 17.00 -4.97
CA GLU A 75 1.32 16.69 -5.94
C GLU A 75 1.15 15.30 -6.57
N ARG A 76 0.20 14.50 -6.07
CA ARG A 76 -0.10 13.14 -6.55
C ARG A 76 -1.25 13.16 -7.54
N ALA A 77 -1.10 12.45 -8.65
CA ALA A 77 -2.14 12.29 -9.66
C ALA A 77 -2.40 10.81 -9.94
N SER A 78 -3.68 10.42 -9.92
CA SER A 78 -4.11 9.14 -10.52
C SER A 78 -4.36 9.35 -12.01
N VAL A 79 -3.66 8.59 -12.86
CA VAL A 79 -3.90 8.59 -14.31
C VAL A 79 -4.90 7.49 -14.70
N PRO A 80 -5.72 7.67 -15.75
CA PRO A 80 -6.78 6.72 -16.12
C PRO A 80 -6.27 5.40 -16.72
N ALA A 81 -4.95 5.16 -16.76
CA ALA A 81 -4.36 3.89 -17.17
C ALA A 81 -4.43 2.87 -16.03
N HIS A 82 -4.76 1.62 -16.35
CA HIS A 82 -4.83 0.55 -15.36
C HIS A 82 -3.58 -0.34 -15.41
N TYR A 83 -3.19 -0.89 -14.25
CA TYR A 83 -2.18 -1.95 -14.18
C TYR A 83 -2.68 -3.08 -13.28
N GLU A 84 -2.19 -4.29 -13.55
CA GLU A 84 -2.53 -5.45 -12.74
C GLU A 84 -1.69 -5.51 -11.48
N TRP A 85 -2.34 -5.87 -10.38
CA TRP A 85 -1.68 -6.19 -9.13
C TRP A 85 -2.14 -7.56 -8.63
N PRO A 86 -1.35 -8.60 -8.85
CA PRO A 86 -1.66 -9.94 -8.36
C PRO A 86 -1.47 -10.01 -6.85
N ILE A 87 -2.53 -10.41 -6.15
CA ILE A 87 -2.48 -10.68 -4.72
C ILE A 87 -1.73 -11.99 -4.45
N ALA A 88 -1.01 -12.03 -3.33
CA ALA A 88 -0.35 -13.24 -2.87
C ALA A 88 -1.36 -14.37 -2.64
N GLU A 89 -1.06 -15.55 -3.17
CA GLU A 89 -1.96 -16.70 -3.14
C GLU A 89 -1.80 -17.52 -1.85
N GLY A 90 -2.91 -17.74 -1.15
CA GLY A 90 -2.96 -18.51 0.10
C GLY A 90 -2.66 -17.70 1.36
N LEU A 91 -3.20 -18.15 2.49
CA LEU A 91 -3.19 -17.41 3.76
C LEU A 91 -1.79 -17.12 4.28
N ALA A 92 -0.88 -18.09 4.23
CA ALA A 92 0.50 -17.92 4.70
C ALA A 92 1.27 -16.88 3.86
N ALA A 93 1.06 -16.87 2.54
CA ALA A 93 1.67 -15.89 1.65
C ALA A 93 1.11 -14.48 1.88
N LEU A 94 -0.21 -14.36 2.06
CA LEU A 94 -0.87 -13.11 2.43
C LEU A 94 -0.31 -12.53 3.73
N VAL A 95 -0.19 -13.36 4.78
CA VAL A 95 0.38 -12.93 6.06
C VAL A 95 1.83 -12.50 5.89
N ARG A 96 2.65 -13.26 5.15
CA ARG A 96 4.05 -12.91 4.90
C ARG A 96 4.21 -11.57 4.18
N VAL A 97 3.47 -11.36 3.08
CA VAL A 97 3.51 -10.10 2.32
C VAL A 97 3.01 -8.94 3.18
N ARG A 98 1.90 -9.14 3.91
CA ARG A 98 1.35 -8.08 4.76
C ARG A 98 2.28 -7.67 5.89
N ARG A 99 2.97 -8.63 6.52
CA ARG A 99 4.02 -8.33 7.52
C ARG A 99 5.12 -7.47 6.94
N ARG A 100 5.61 -7.81 5.74
CA ARG A 100 6.65 -7.04 5.07
C ARG A 100 6.20 -5.61 4.78
N GLN A 101 4.96 -5.44 4.32
CA GLN A 101 4.36 -4.11 4.10
C GLN A 101 4.28 -3.31 5.41
N ASP A 102 3.74 -3.91 6.47
CA ASP A 102 3.61 -3.25 7.78
C ASP A 102 5.00 -2.88 8.35
N ALA A 103 6.00 -3.75 8.19
CA ALA A 103 7.38 -3.49 8.59
C ALA A 103 8.02 -2.35 7.78
N GLY A 104 7.81 -2.30 6.46
CA GLY A 104 8.31 -1.23 5.62
C GLY A 104 7.68 0.13 5.91
N VAL A 105 6.37 0.17 6.17
CA VAL A 105 5.68 1.40 6.61
C VAL A 105 6.21 1.87 7.96
N ALA A 106 6.41 0.94 8.91
CA ALA A 106 6.98 1.27 10.22
C ALA A 106 8.43 1.77 10.12
N GLU A 107 9.24 1.17 9.26
CA GLU A 107 10.61 1.58 8.98
C GLU A 107 10.67 3.00 8.40
N VAL A 108 9.84 3.30 7.39
CA VAL A 108 9.72 4.67 6.84
C VAL A 108 9.29 5.66 7.90
N GLY A 109 8.30 5.32 8.73
CA GLY A 109 7.85 6.20 9.81
C GLY A 109 8.92 6.49 10.86
N LYS A 110 9.80 5.51 11.13
CA LYS A 110 10.92 5.67 12.06
C LYS A 110 12.07 6.50 11.47
N LEU A 111 12.45 6.22 10.22
CA LEU A 111 13.61 6.85 9.57
C LEU A 111 13.28 8.23 8.99
N TYR A 112 12.04 8.44 8.55
CA TYR A 112 11.60 9.65 7.87
C TYR A 112 10.30 10.23 8.45
N PRO A 113 10.24 10.52 9.77
CA PRO A 113 9.00 10.95 10.43
C PRO A 113 8.39 12.21 9.81
N ARG A 114 9.22 13.11 9.25
CA ARG A 114 8.75 14.31 8.54
C ARG A 114 7.88 14.01 7.33
N LEU A 115 8.09 12.87 6.66
CA LEU A 115 7.34 12.49 5.46
C LEU A 115 5.91 12.02 5.81
N LEU A 116 5.66 11.61 7.05
CA LEU A 116 4.32 11.21 7.50
C LEU A 116 3.32 12.36 7.45
N GLY A 117 3.78 13.62 7.49
CA GLY A 117 2.93 14.80 7.29
C GLY A 117 2.28 14.86 5.91
N ASN A 118 2.84 14.16 4.92
CA ASN A 118 2.31 14.08 3.57
C ASN A 118 1.36 12.91 3.36
N ASP A 119 1.12 12.07 4.36
CA ASP A 119 0.22 10.93 4.18
C ASP A 119 -1.23 11.39 4.06
N ASP A 120 -2.00 10.67 3.23
CA ASP A 120 -3.43 10.93 3.08
C ASP A 120 -4.12 10.44 4.35
N LYS A 121 -4.76 11.34 5.10
CA LYS A 121 -5.58 10.95 6.24
C LYS A 121 -6.92 10.40 5.72
N LEU A 122 -6.88 9.20 5.16
CA LEU A 122 -8.06 8.45 4.69
C LEU A 122 -8.39 7.30 5.65
N PRO A 123 -8.81 7.58 6.91
CA PRO A 123 -9.12 6.54 7.86
C PRO A 123 -10.39 5.79 7.46
N LEU A 124 -10.35 4.46 7.55
CA LEU A 124 -11.56 3.65 7.47
C LEU A 124 -12.33 3.77 8.80
N SER A 125 -13.44 4.53 8.77
CA SER A 125 -14.30 4.76 9.95
C SER A 125 -14.91 3.46 10.49
N ALA A 126 -15.32 3.45 11.76
CA ALA A 126 -15.97 2.29 12.38
C ALA A 126 -17.25 1.87 11.63
N ILE A 127 -18.06 2.85 11.22
CA ILE A 127 -19.26 2.63 10.39
C ILE A 127 -18.86 2.04 9.02
N GLY A 128 -17.77 2.52 8.42
CA GLY A 128 -17.22 1.95 7.19
C GLY A 128 -16.85 0.47 7.34
N LYS A 129 -16.17 0.11 8.43
CA LYS A 129 -15.83 -1.30 8.76
C LYS A 129 -17.09 -2.15 8.93
N LEU A 130 -18.08 -1.67 9.68
CA LEU A 130 -19.34 -2.39 9.89
C LEU A 130 -20.07 -2.62 8.55
N ARG A 131 -20.16 -1.59 7.71
CA ARG A 131 -20.78 -1.70 6.39
C ARG A 131 -20.05 -2.71 5.50
N MET A 132 -18.72 -2.72 5.51
CA MET A 132 -17.92 -3.72 4.78
C MET A 132 -18.20 -5.13 5.31
N ALA A 133 -18.25 -5.31 6.63
CA ALA A 133 -18.56 -6.59 7.26
C ALA A 133 -19.96 -7.11 6.93
N LEU A 134 -20.96 -6.23 6.88
CA LEU A 134 -22.34 -6.61 6.53
C LEU A 134 -22.50 -6.94 5.04
N ARG A 135 -21.78 -6.25 4.15
CA ARG A 135 -21.88 -6.49 2.69
C ARG A 135 -21.11 -7.72 2.22
N ASP A 136 -19.97 -8.02 2.84
CA ASP A 136 -19.13 -9.17 2.50
C ASP A 136 -18.51 -9.77 3.77
N PRO A 137 -19.30 -10.51 4.57
CA PRO A 137 -18.83 -11.04 5.86
C PRO A 137 -17.65 -12.00 5.70
N ILE A 138 -17.65 -12.82 4.64
CA ILE A 138 -16.57 -13.76 4.34
C ILE A 138 -15.29 -13.01 3.96
N GLY A 139 -15.37 -12.06 3.03
CA GLY A 139 -14.22 -11.23 2.65
C GLY A 139 -13.65 -10.48 3.85
N PHE A 140 -14.53 -9.86 4.64
CA PHE A 140 -14.13 -9.11 5.83
C PHE A 140 -13.48 -10.00 6.89
N ALA A 141 -14.00 -11.21 7.11
CA ALA A 141 -13.41 -12.18 8.02
C ALA A 141 -12.03 -12.64 7.55
N VAL A 142 -11.85 -12.95 6.26
CA VAL A 142 -10.54 -13.31 5.70
C VAL A 142 -9.55 -12.16 5.81
N TYR A 143 -9.94 -10.94 5.44
CA TYR A 143 -9.10 -9.74 5.53
C TYR A 143 -8.68 -9.44 6.98
N SER A 144 -9.64 -9.46 7.91
CA SER A 144 -9.39 -9.22 9.33
C SER A 144 -8.58 -10.35 9.96
N GLY A 145 -8.79 -11.59 9.53
CA GLY A 145 -8.02 -12.76 9.94
C GLY A 145 -6.55 -12.65 9.54
N VAL A 146 -6.25 -12.21 8.31
CA VAL A 146 -4.86 -11.91 7.90
C VAL A 146 -4.26 -10.83 8.80
N ALA A 147 -4.97 -9.71 9.02
CA ALA A 147 -4.48 -8.63 9.88
C ALA A 147 -4.25 -9.08 11.34
N LEU A 148 -5.12 -9.94 11.87
CA LEU A 148 -4.99 -10.50 13.21
C LEU A 148 -3.79 -11.45 13.30
N LEU A 149 -3.64 -12.37 12.33
CA LEU A 149 -2.52 -13.29 12.28
C LEU A 149 -1.20 -12.52 12.22
N VAL A 150 -1.09 -11.51 11.37
CA VAL A 150 0.09 -10.62 11.28
C VAL A 150 0.48 -10.06 12.66
N ARG A 151 -0.49 -9.67 13.49
CA ARG A 151 -0.26 -9.10 14.83
C ARG A 151 0.08 -10.15 15.89
N LEU A 152 -0.56 -11.32 15.83
CA LEU A 152 -0.45 -12.34 16.87
C LEU A 152 0.76 -13.27 16.71
N THR A 153 1.39 -13.29 15.54
CA THR A 153 2.45 -14.23 15.24
C THR A 153 3.79 -13.49 15.05
N PRO A 154 4.88 -13.94 15.70
CA PRO A 154 6.13 -13.19 15.73
C PRO A 154 6.75 -13.03 14.34
N GLN A 155 7.39 -11.88 14.14
CA GLN A 155 8.11 -11.55 12.92
C GLN A 155 9.43 -12.34 12.88
N VAL A 156 9.47 -13.40 12.08
CA VAL A 156 10.75 -14.01 11.67
C VAL A 156 11.40 -12.99 10.75
N ARG A 157 12.53 -12.38 11.16
CA ARG A 157 13.25 -11.40 10.34
C ARG A 157 13.91 -12.12 9.16
N PRO A 158 13.48 -11.90 7.91
CA PRO A 158 14.34 -12.20 6.78
C PRO A 158 15.26 -10.99 6.61
N GLU A 159 16.56 -11.20 6.39
CA GLU A 159 17.38 -10.15 5.77
C GLU A 159 16.71 -9.79 4.45
N TRP A 160 16.16 -8.58 4.35
CA TRP A 160 15.71 -8.09 3.07
C TRP A 160 16.92 -7.51 2.36
N SER A 161 17.30 -8.11 1.23
CA SER A 161 18.26 -7.54 0.31
C SER A 161 17.54 -6.97 -0.91
N ARG A 162 17.96 -5.78 -1.33
CA ARG A 162 17.55 -5.19 -2.60
C ARG A 162 18.24 -5.92 -3.75
N SER A 163 17.47 -6.52 -4.65
CA SER A 163 17.99 -6.95 -5.96
C SER A 163 18.28 -5.69 -6.79
N ARG A 164 19.57 -5.47 -7.09
CA ARG A 164 20.06 -4.38 -7.95
C ARG A 164 19.85 -4.71 -9.42
#